data_AF-A0A1J3JDZ3-F1
#
_entry.id   AF-A0A1J3JDZ3-F1
#
_cell.length_a   1.000
_cell.length_b   1.000
_cell.length_c   1.000
_cell.angle_alpha   90.00
_cell.angle_beta   90.00
_cell.angle_gamma   90.00
#
_symmetry.space_group_name_H-M   'P 1'
#
loop_
_entity.id
_entity.type
_entity.pdbx_description
1 polymer ?
#
loop_
_entity_poly.entity_id
_entity_poly.type
_entity_poly.pdbx_seq_one_letter_code
_entity_poly.pdbx_strand_id
1 'polypeptide(L)' 'FADVCFREFGDDVKFWTTINEATIFAIASYSEGFAPPGHCSSNDFFKCSTGNSSTEPYIAGHNMLLAHASASKLYRLKY' A
#
# COMPACT_ATOMS: atom_id res chain seq x y z
N PHE A 1 5.48 -10.60 6.67
CA PHE A 1 6.28 -10.39 5.45
C PHE A 1 7.61 -9.69 5.77
N ALA A 2 7.62 -8.42 6.16
CA ALA A 2 8.86 -7.66 6.41
C ALA A 2 9.86 -8.35 7.37
N ASP A 3 9.39 -8.94 8.48
CA ASP A 3 10.25 -9.72 9.42
C ASP A 3 11.06 -10.83 8.73
N VAL A 4 10.44 -11.52 7.78
CA VAL A 4 11.10 -12.59 7.02
C VAL A 4 12.13 -11.96 6.09
N CYS A 5 11.77 -10.91 5.33
CA CYS A 5 12.72 -10.25 4.44
C CYS A 5 13.96 -9.73 5.17
N PHE A 6 13.77 -9.08 6.32
CA PHE A 6 14.88 -8.58 7.14
C PHE A 6 15.74 -9.72 7.70
N ARG A 7 15.11 -10.81 8.16
CA ARG A 7 15.85 -11.97 8.67
C ARG A 7 16.66 -12.68 7.60
N GLU A 8 16.08 -12.90 6.42
CA GLU A 8 16.71 -13.73 5.39
C GLU A 8 17.71 -12.95 4.53
N PHE A 9 17.53 -11.64 4.36
CA PHE A 9 18.35 -10.83 3.45
C PHE A 9 19.05 -9.62 4.12
N GLY A 10 18.78 -9.36 5.40
CA GLY A 10 19.31 -8.19 6.11
C GLY A 10 20.83 -8.21 6.29
N ASP A 11 21.49 -9.36 6.12
CA ASP A 11 22.95 -9.46 6.16
C ASP A 11 23.62 -8.71 5.00
N ASP A 12 23.00 -8.69 3.82
CA ASP A 12 23.51 -8.00 2.63
C ASP A 12 22.74 -6.71 2.31
N VAL A 13 21.40 -6.71 2.47
CA VAL A 13 20.55 -5.58 2.10
C VAL A 13 20.44 -4.59 3.27
N LYS A 14 21.06 -3.41 3.12
CA LYS A 14 21.11 -2.37 4.16
C LYS A 14 20.15 -1.20 3.95
N PHE A 15 19.54 -1.11 2.78
CA PHE A 15 18.59 -0.05 2.42
C PHE A 15 17.28 -0.67 1.97
N TRP A 16 16.20 -0.27 2.62
CA TRP A 16 14.87 -0.85 2.44
C TRP A 16 13.85 0.22 2.10
N THR A 17 13.07 -0.02 1.05
CA THR A 17 11.81 0.69 0.79
C THR A 17 10.66 -0.24 1.17
N THR A 18 9.74 0.25 1.99
CA THR A 18 8.64 -0.58 2.53
C THR A 18 7.44 -0.61 1.59
N ILE A 19 6.95 0.55 1.17
CA ILE A 19 5.81 0.70 0.25
C ILE A 19 6.22 1.70 -0.83
N ASN A 20 6.14 1.29 -2.09
CA ASN A 20 6.39 2.15 -3.23
C ASN A 20 5.14 3.00 -3.53
N GLU A 21 5.32 4.30 -3.76
CA GLU A 21 4.31 5.22 -4.31
C GLU A 21 2.90 5.09 -3.68
N ALA A 22 2.81 5.08 -2.35
CA ALA A 22 1.55 4.85 -1.62
C ALA A 22 0.38 5.73 -2.10
N THR A 23 0.62 7.01 -2.43
CA THR A 23 -0.40 7.92 -2.95
C THR A 23 -0.94 7.46 -4.30
N ILE A 24 -0.05 7.11 -5.24
CA ILE A 24 -0.44 6.66 -6.57
C ILE A 24 -1.17 5.32 -6.47
N PHE A 25 -0.68 4.41 -5.62
CA PHE A 25 -1.36 3.14 -5.37
C PHE A 25 -2.80 3.34 -4.87
N ALA A 26 -3.02 4.23 -3.89
CA ALA A 26 -4.36 4.50 -3.36
C ALA A 26 -5.30 5.08 -4.42
N ILE A 27 -4.82 6.03 -5.23
CA ILE A 27 -5.62 6.66 -6.29
C ILE A 27 -5.93 5.65 -7.41
N ALA A 28 -4.90 5.04 -7.99
CA ALA A 28 -5.05 4.16 -9.14
C ALA A 28 -5.89 2.92 -8.81
N SER A 29 -5.81 2.41 -7.58
CA SER A 29 -6.44 1.13 -7.20
C SER A 29 -7.81 1.26 -6.55
N TYR A 30 -8.08 2.39 -5.87
CA TYR A 30 -9.29 2.60 -5.06
C TYR A 30 -10.07 3.89 -5.39
N SER A 31 -9.54 4.76 -6.26
CA SER A 31 -10.24 5.96 -6.74
C SER A 31 -10.61 5.85 -8.22
N GLU A 32 -9.64 5.51 -9.06
CA GLU A 32 -9.82 5.43 -10.52
C GLU A 32 -10.06 4.00 -11.00
N GLY A 33 -9.68 3.00 -10.20
CA GLY A 33 -9.87 1.58 -10.52
C GLY A 33 -9.06 1.08 -11.73
N PHE A 34 -8.03 1.81 -12.15
CA PHE A 34 -7.13 1.42 -13.24
C PHE A 34 -6.14 0.31 -12.83
N ALA A 35 -5.71 0.30 -11.57
CA ALA A 35 -4.81 -0.70 -11.01
C ALA A 35 -5.56 -1.72 -10.13
N PRO A 36 -5.06 -2.96 -9.97
CA PRO A 36 -5.67 -3.93 -9.07
C PRO A 36 -5.79 -3.40 -7.63
N PRO A 37 -6.91 -3.63 -6.91
CA PRO A 37 -8.02 -4.52 -7.28
C PRO A 37 -9.07 -3.90 -8.21
N GLY A 38 -8.88 -2.67 -8.68
CA GLY A 38 -9.79 -2.02 -9.63
C GLY A 38 -11.06 -1.49 -8.98
N HIS A 39 -10.97 -1.05 -7.72
CA HIS A 39 -12.09 -0.48 -7.01
C HIS A 39 -12.28 1.00 -7.37
N CYS A 40 -13.50 1.38 -7.70
CA CYS A 40 -13.89 2.77 -7.84
C CYS A 40 -15.41 2.94 -7.75
N SER A 41 -15.87 4.17 -7.50
CA SER A 41 -17.26 4.56 -7.73
C SER A 41 -17.51 4.61 -9.23
N SER A 42 -18.45 3.81 -9.73
CA SER A 42 -18.81 3.82 -11.15
C SER A 42 -19.24 5.21 -11.61
N ASN A 43 -18.71 5.67 -12.73
CA ASN A 43 -19.04 6.93 -13.39
C ASN A 43 -19.04 6.77 -14.92
N ASP A 44 -19.22 7.86 -15.66
CA ASP A 44 -19.31 7.83 -17.13
C ASP A 44 -18.03 7.33 -17.82
N PHE A 45 -16.87 7.48 -17.18
CA PHE A 45 -15.57 7.09 -17.73
C PHE A 45 -15.11 5.71 -17.23
N PHE A 46 -15.39 5.39 -15.97
CA PHE A 46 -14.93 4.16 -15.33
C PHE A 46 -16.12 3.38 -14.77
N LYS A 47 -16.36 2.20 -15.33
CA LYS A 47 -17.43 1.28 -14.89
C LYS A 47 -16.87 0.20 -13.97
N CYS A 48 -16.44 0.59 -12.78
CA CYS A 48 -16.03 -0.37 -11.75
C CYS A 48 -17.24 -1.14 -11.20
N SER A 49 -17.05 -2.43 -10.94
CA SER A 49 -18.10 -3.31 -10.39
C SER A 49 -18.29 -3.13 -8.89
N THR A 50 -17.33 -2.52 -8.19
CA THR A 50 -17.34 -2.32 -6.74
C THR A 50 -16.38 -1.19 -6.36
N GLY A 51 -16.55 -0.64 -5.16
CA GLY A 51 -15.66 0.35 -4.57
C GLY A 51 -16.36 1.66 -4.19
N ASN A 52 -15.62 2.53 -3.50
CA ASN A 52 -16.06 3.88 -3.17
C ASN A 52 -14.88 4.86 -3.21
N SER A 53 -14.79 5.62 -4.31
CA SER A 53 -13.70 6.55 -4.56
C SER A 53 -13.60 7.69 -3.54
N SER A 54 -14.67 7.98 -2.79
CA SER A 54 -14.67 9.03 -1.76
C SER A 54 -14.13 8.56 -0.41
N THR A 55 -13.93 7.24 -0.20
CA THR A 55 -13.55 6.69 1.11
C THR A 55 -12.41 5.69 1.04
N GLU A 56 -12.44 4.76 0.09
CA GLU A 56 -11.47 3.67 0.01
C GLU A 56 -10.01 4.11 -0.19
N PRO A 57 -9.69 5.16 -0.98
CA PRO A 57 -8.31 5.65 -1.08
C PRO A 57 -7.72 6.08 0.26
N TYR A 58 -8.53 6.69 1.13
CA TYR A 58 -8.08 7.13 2.46
C TYR A 58 -7.92 5.95 3.41
N ILE A 59 -8.79 4.95 3.34
CA ILE A 59 -8.67 3.71 4.12
C ILE A 59 -7.41 2.95 3.73
N ALA A 60 -7.18 2.77 2.42
CA ALA A 60 -5.98 2.14 1.89
C ALA A 60 -4.72 2.92 2.32
N GLY A 61 -4.72 4.25 2.13
CA GLY A 61 -3.64 5.13 2.54
C GLY A 61 -3.30 5.03 4.02
N HIS A 62 -4.31 5.07 4.89
CA HIS A 62 -4.14 4.94 6.33
C HIS A 62 -3.52 3.59 6.72
N ASN A 63 -4.02 2.50 6.15
CA ASN A 63 -3.48 1.16 6.42
C ASN A 63 -2.05 1.00 5.89
N MET A 64 -1.71 1.60 4.75
CA MET A 64 -0.33 1.63 4.25
C MET A 64 0.60 2.37 5.21
N LEU A 65 0.18 3.51 5.77
CA LEU A 65 0.97 4.24 6.78
C LEU A 65 1.18 3.41 8.06
N LEU A 66 0.15 2.73 8.56
CA LEU A 66 0.27 1.85 9.73
C LEU A 66 1.19 0.65 9.47
N ALA A 67 1.08 0.04 8.28
CA ALA A 67 1.96 -1.05 7.87
C ALA A 67 3.42 -0.58 7.73
N HIS A 68 3.66 0.59 7.11
CA HIS A 68 4.97 1.22 7.04
C HIS A 68 5.57 1.45 8.43
N ALA A 69 4.82 2.09 9.32
CA ALA A 69 5.28 2.38 10.68
C ALA A 69 5.60 1.11 11.46
N SER A 70 4.79 0.06 11.30
CA SER A 70 5.01 -1.24 11.94
C SER A 70 6.27 -1.93 11.43
N ALA A 71 6.50 -1.94 10.11
CA ALA A 71 7.71 -2.51 9.50
C ALA A 71 8.97 -1.72 9.89
N SER A 72 8.90 -0.38 9.88
CA SER A 72 10.00 0.50 10.28
C SER A 72 10.36 0.32 11.76
N LYS A 73 9.35 0.24 12.65
CA LYS A 73 9.55 -0.04 14.07
C LYS A 73 10.19 -1.41 14.29
N LEU A 74 9.72 -2.43 13.58
CA LEU A 74 10.29 -3.77 13.66
C LEU A 74 11.77 -3.79 13.24
N TYR A 75 12.11 -3.17 12.10
CA TYR A 75 13.49 -3.06 11.63
C TYR A 75 14.36 -2.45 12.72
N ARG A 76 14.05 -1.22 13.15
CA ARG A 76 14.86 -0.47 14.13
C ARG A 76 15.06 -1.14 15.50
N LEU A 77 14.15 -2.03 15.90
CA LEU A 77 14.21 -2.67 17.21
C LEU A 77 14.83 -4.07 17.20
N LYS A 78 14.91 -4.72 16.03
CA LYS A 78 15.31 -6.13 15.92
C LYS A 78 16.45 -6.37 14.92
N TYR A 79 16.65 -5.50 13.93
CA TYR A 79 17.56 -5.66 12.80
C TYR A 79 18.46 -4.43 12.62
#